data_AF-A0AAW1R6U1-F1
#
_entry.id   AF-A0AAW1R6U1-F1
#
_cell.length_a   1.000
_cell.length_b   1.000
_cell.length_c   1.000
_cell.angle_alpha   90.00
_cell.angle_beta   90.00
_cell.angle_gamma   90.00
#
_symmetry.space_group_name_H-M   'P 1'
#
loop_
_entity.id
_entity.type
_entity.pdbx_description
1 polymer ?
#
loop_
_entity_poly.entity_id
_entity_poly.type
_entity_poly.pdbx_seq_one_letter_code
_entity_poly.pdbx_strand_id
1 'polypeptide(L)'
;MLGSLNGNQVLAWSGGARLAALLGVDGLFCVTTAAFLAVSERFGHQRYGPDPKAIPAYPGPWLEASGAREFPKGFKLYVMVLPFATGVVLPLLALVPAFLSGHGTLAASALLPYMVTLFCQIGMEKTLIAKDRASPMWPMVPVVHMLYRLWQLPRSIWLVSALAGPQWLLGLLYYLIVLWLYNFGCVMAWMPWLYHWHRQSLGAANATQNGPPPST
;
A
#
# COMPACT_ATOMS: atom_id res chain seq x y z
N MET A 1 -9.05 -39.40 -30.72
CA MET A 1 -10.21 -38.52 -30.47
C MET A 1 -9.75 -37.34 -29.63
N LEU A 2 -9.18 -36.31 -30.25
CA LEU A 2 -8.90 -35.02 -29.59
C LEU A 2 -9.99 -34.08 -30.10
N GLY A 3 -11.05 -33.93 -29.32
CA GLY A 3 -12.14 -33.02 -29.65
C GLY A 3 -11.59 -31.61 -29.76
N SER A 4 -11.86 -30.96 -30.89
CA SER A 4 -11.64 -29.53 -31.10
C SER A 4 -12.26 -28.76 -29.94
N LEU A 5 -11.42 -28.25 -29.03
CA LEU A 5 -11.85 -27.33 -27.99
C LEU A 5 -12.28 -26.05 -28.70
N ASN A 6 -13.58 -25.77 -28.65
CA ASN A 6 -14.15 -24.54 -29.17
C ASN A 6 -13.39 -23.34 -28.57
N GLY A 7 -13.11 -22.28 -29.33
CA GLY A 7 -12.21 -21.18 -28.92
C GLY A 7 -12.55 -20.56 -27.55
N ASN A 8 -13.83 -20.62 -27.16
CA ASN A 8 -14.31 -20.19 -25.85
C ASN A 8 -13.82 -21.05 -24.68
N GLN A 9 -13.57 -22.35 -24.88
CA GLN A 9 -13.03 -23.23 -23.84
C GLN A 9 -11.53 -23.04 -23.63
N VAL A 10 -10.77 -22.70 -24.69
CA VAL A 10 -9.34 -22.33 -24.57
C VAL A 10 -9.18 -20.98 -23.85
N LEU A 11 -10.09 -20.03 -24.08
CA LEU A 11 -10.15 -18.77 -23.35
C LEU A 11 -10.57 -18.94 -21.88
N ALA A 12 -11.52 -19.83 -21.58
CA ALA A 12 -11.96 -20.10 -20.20
C ALA A 12 -10.86 -20.82 -19.37
N TRP A 13 -10.18 -21.82 -19.95
CA TRP A 13 -9.08 -22.52 -19.28
C TRP A 13 -7.84 -21.63 -19.09
N SER A 14 -7.54 -20.76 -20.05
CA SER A 14 -6.42 -19.82 -19.91
C SER A 14 -6.72 -18.70 -18.92
N GLY A 15 -7.98 -18.26 -18.76
CA GLY A 15 -8.36 -17.23 -17.81
C GLY A 15 -8.12 -17.62 -16.34
N GLY A 16 -8.57 -18.81 -15.94
CA GLY A 16 -8.43 -19.29 -14.56
C GLY A 16 -6.97 -19.50 -14.14
N ALA A 17 -6.17 -20.15 -15.00
CA ALA A 17 -4.75 -20.37 -14.73
C ALA A 17 -3.95 -19.05 -14.67
N ARG A 18 -4.27 -18.08 -15.54
CA ARG A 18 -3.65 -16.74 -15.51
C ARG A 18 -4.02 -15.98 -14.25
N LEU A 19 -5.29 -15.99 -13.83
CA LEU A 19 -5.72 -15.37 -12.58
C LEU A 19 -5.01 -16.01 -11.39
N ALA A 20 -4.93 -17.34 -11.32
CA ALA A 20 -4.24 -18.04 -10.24
C ALA A 20 -2.73 -17.69 -10.20
N ALA A 21 -2.07 -17.61 -11.36
CA ALA A 21 -0.67 -17.20 -11.44
C ALA A 21 -0.47 -15.74 -10.99
N LEU A 22 -1.35 -14.82 -11.40
CA LEU A 22 -1.31 -13.43 -10.96
C LEU A 22 -1.47 -13.35 -9.43
N LEU A 23 -2.52 -13.96 -8.88
CA LEU A 23 -2.77 -14.03 -7.44
C LEU A 23 -1.62 -14.70 -6.68
N GLY A 24 -0.96 -15.70 -7.27
CA GLY A 24 0.22 -16.33 -6.70
C GLY A 24 1.40 -15.37 -6.56
N VAL A 25 1.69 -14.58 -7.60
CA VAL A 25 2.74 -13.54 -7.56
C VAL A 25 2.40 -12.45 -6.54
N ASP A 26 1.16 -11.99 -6.51
CA ASP A 26 0.73 -10.93 -5.58
C ASP A 26 0.68 -11.44 -4.13
N GLY A 27 0.28 -12.70 -3.92
CA GLY A 27 0.32 -13.38 -2.63
C GLY A 27 1.75 -13.55 -2.13
N LEU A 28 2.68 -13.95 -2.99
CA LEU A 28 4.11 -14.03 -2.66
C LEU A 28 4.64 -12.65 -2.26
N PHE A 29 4.27 -11.59 -2.96
CA PHE A 29 4.62 -10.21 -2.58
C PHE A 29 4.08 -9.86 -1.18
N CYS A 30 2.81 -10.18 -0.88
CA CYS A 30 2.22 -9.87 0.43
C CYS A 30 2.94 -10.63 1.56
N VAL A 31 3.23 -11.92 1.37
CA VAL A 31 3.93 -12.74 2.36
C VAL A 31 5.37 -12.25 2.59
N THR A 32 6.11 -11.99 1.51
CA THR A 32 7.49 -11.50 1.62
C THR A 32 7.56 -10.11 2.24
N THR A 33 6.62 -9.21 1.90
CA THR A 33 6.50 -7.89 2.53
C THR A 33 6.19 -7.99 4.01
N ALA A 34 5.24 -8.85 4.40
CA ALA A 34 4.91 -9.08 5.80
C ALA A 34 6.11 -9.63 6.59
N ALA A 35 6.84 -10.59 6.03
CA ALA A 35 8.05 -11.14 6.62
C ALA A 35 9.15 -10.06 6.77
N PHE A 36 9.38 -9.26 5.72
CA PHE A 36 10.34 -8.15 5.74
C PHE A 36 10.00 -7.13 6.83
N LEU A 37 8.74 -6.72 6.93
CA LEU A 37 8.28 -5.76 7.94
C LEU A 37 8.42 -6.32 9.36
N ALA A 38 8.06 -7.59 9.58
CA ALA A 38 8.20 -8.25 10.88
C ALA A 38 9.67 -8.38 11.31
N VAL A 39 10.58 -8.71 10.39
CA VAL A 39 12.02 -8.75 10.65
C VAL A 39 12.56 -7.35 10.96
N SER A 40 12.15 -6.35 10.18
CA SER A 40 12.56 -4.95 10.38
C SER A 40 12.08 -4.40 11.72
N GLU A 41 10.86 -4.74 12.13
CA GLU A 41 10.31 -4.41 13.44
C GLU A 41 11.14 -5.04 14.56
N ARG A 42 11.52 -6.31 14.44
CA ARG A 42 12.39 -6.99 15.42
C ARG A 42 13.75 -6.29 15.57
N PHE A 43 14.36 -5.87 14.47
CA PHE A 43 15.60 -5.08 14.51
C PHE A 43 15.39 -3.70 15.16
N GLY A 44 14.25 -3.06 14.91
CA GLY A 44 13.84 -1.83 15.58
C GLY A 44 13.80 -1.99 17.10
N HIS A 45 13.13 -3.03 17.60
CA HIS A 45 13.06 -3.32 19.03
C HIS A 45 14.43 -3.65 19.65
N GLN A 46 15.30 -4.36 18.93
CA GLN A 46 16.67 -4.62 19.42
C GLN A 46 17.48 -3.33 19.60
N ARG A 47 17.28 -2.35 18.71
CA ARG A 47 18.01 -1.07 18.76
C ARG A 47 17.53 -0.15 19.87
N TYR A 48 16.22 -0.09 20.13
CA TYR A 48 15.62 0.83 21.11
C TYR A 48 15.30 0.17 22.46
N GLY A 49 15.58 -1.13 22.60
CA GLY A 49 15.29 -1.89 23.81
C GLY A 49 13.83 -2.35 23.93
N PRO A 50 13.52 -3.13 24.97
CA PRO A 50 12.18 -3.70 25.16
C PRO A 50 11.17 -2.69 25.71
N ASP A 51 11.61 -1.52 26.20
CA ASP A 51 10.72 -0.48 26.72
C ASP A 51 10.03 0.24 25.54
N PRO A 52 8.69 0.10 25.39
CA PRO A 52 7.96 0.79 24.33
C PRO A 52 8.05 2.31 24.42
N LYS A 53 8.40 2.86 25.60
CA LYS A 53 8.62 4.30 25.82
C LYS A 53 10.01 4.76 25.37
N ALA A 54 10.97 3.83 25.25
CA ALA A 54 12.32 4.12 24.75
C ALA A 54 12.34 4.20 23.21
N ILE A 55 11.36 3.59 22.55
CA ILE A 55 11.06 3.87 21.14
C ILE A 55 10.54 5.32 21.10
N PRO A 56 11.19 6.25 20.38
CA PRO A 56 10.70 7.62 20.27
C PRO A 56 9.25 7.57 19.81
N ALA A 57 8.32 7.94 20.70
CA ALA A 57 6.89 7.88 20.45
C ALA A 57 6.64 8.77 19.25
N TYR A 58 6.41 8.15 18.11
CA TYR A 58 6.38 8.82 16.84
C TYR A 58 5.13 9.69 16.79
N PRO A 59 5.27 11.00 17.03
CA PRO A 59 4.14 11.87 16.95
C PRO A 59 3.90 12.00 15.46
N GLY A 60 2.76 11.48 15.00
CA GLY A 60 2.39 11.56 13.59
C GLY A 60 2.59 13.00 13.06
N PRO A 61 2.74 13.17 11.74
CA PRO A 61 2.84 14.49 11.16
C PRO A 61 1.67 15.33 11.70
N TRP A 62 1.90 16.60 11.98
CA TRP A 62 0.94 17.53 12.60
C TRP A 62 0.80 17.47 14.13
N LEU A 63 1.73 16.83 14.84
CA LEU A 63 1.82 17.02 16.29
C LEU A 63 2.49 18.37 16.57
N GLU A 64 1.69 19.35 16.96
CA GLU A 64 2.22 20.63 17.43
C GLU A 64 3.05 20.45 18.71
N ALA A 65 3.83 21.47 19.08
CA ALA A 65 4.58 21.46 20.35
C ALA A 65 3.68 21.23 21.59
N SER A 66 2.38 21.49 21.45
CA SER A 66 1.32 21.25 22.44
C SER A 66 0.86 19.78 22.55
N GLY A 67 1.27 18.90 21.63
CA GLY A 67 0.80 17.52 21.58
C GLY A 67 -0.45 17.29 20.72
N ALA A 68 -1.09 18.36 20.22
CA ALA A 68 -2.31 18.26 19.41
C ALA A 68 -2.01 17.80 17.98
N ARG A 69 -2.81 16.87 17.45
CA ARG A 69 -2.75 16.41 16.05
C ARG A 69 -3.79 17.16 15.22
N GLU A 70 -3.40 18.24 14.55
CA GLU A 70 -4.33 19.00 13.71
C GLU A 70 -3.98 18.91 12.22
N PHE A 71 -4.78 18.15 11.48
CA PHE A 71 -4.65 18.08 10.03
C PHE A 71 -5.07 19.42 9.39
N PRO A 72 -4.42 19.86 8.30
CA PRO A 72 -4.95 20.95 7.50
C PRO A 72 -6.41 20.70 7.11
N LYS A 73 -7.25 21.74 7.12
CA LYS A 73 -8.68 21.59 6.78
C LYS A 73 -8.83 20.94 5.39
N GLY A 74 -9.66 19.90 5.29
CA GLY A 74 -9.89 19.13 4.06
C GLY A 74 -8.89 18.01 3.78
N PHE A 75 -7.77 17.96 4.49
CA PHE A 75 -6.74 16.95 4.28
C PHE A 75 -7.18 15.54 4.66
N LYS A 76 -7.90 15.39 5.78
CA LYS A 76 -8.46 14.11 6.20
C LYS A 76 -9.48 13.58 5.19
N LEU A 77 -10.29 14.48 4.62
CA LEU A 77 -11.23 14.14 3.55
C LEU A 77 -10.46 13.62 2.33
N TYR A 78 -9.44 14.35 1.91
CA TYR A 78 -8.65 13.94 0.76
C TYR A 78 -7.91 12.60 0.99
N VAL A 79 -7.11 12.46 2.05
CA VAL A 79 -6.18 11.32 2.21
C VAL A 79 -6.91 10.03 2.63
N MET A 80 -7.96 10.14 3.44
CA MET A 80 -8.67 8.95 3.90
C MET A 80 -9.87 8.62 3.03
N VAL A 81 -10.69 9.61 2.68
CA VAL A 81 -11.98 9.33 2.05
C VAL A 81 -11.81 9.11 0.55
N LEU A 82 -10.99 9.92 -0.13
CA LEU A 82 -10.88 9.85 -1.58
C LEU A 82 -10.18 8.55 -2.06
N PRO A 83 -8.97 8.18 -1.59
CA PRO A 83 -8.36 6.89 -1.92
C PRO A 83 -9.20 5.68 -1.54
N PHE A 84 -9.96 5.74 -0.44
CA PHE A 84 -10.84 4.63 -0.07
C PHE A 84 -12.04 4.54 -1.02
N ALA A 85 -12.78 5.63 -1.21
CA ALA A 85 -13.97 5.66 -2.05
C ALA A 85 -13.63 5.32 -3.51
N THR A 86 -12.58 5.91 -4.08
CA THR A 86 -12.29 5.74 -5.50
C THR A 86 -11.22 4.71 -5.79
N GLY A 87 -10.36 4.38 -4.83
CA GLY A 87 -9.36 3.32 -4.95
C GLY A 87 -9.86 1.94 -4.54
N VAL A 88 -10.89 1.84 -3.68
CA VAL A 88 -11.44 0.54 -3.22
C VAL A 88 -12.84 0.32 -3.75
N VAL A 89 -13.77 1.24 -3.46
CA VAL A 89 -15.19 1.04 -3.78
C VAL A 89 -15.42 1.04 -5.28
N LEU A 90 -14.86 2.02 -6.02
CA LEU A 90 -15.05 2.12 -7.46
C LEU A 90 -14.55 0.86 -8.23
N PRO A 91 -13.37 0.29 -7.96
CA PRO A 91 -12.94 -0.97 -8.58
C PRO A 91 -13.79 -2.18 -8.23
N LEU A 92 -14.32 -2.26 -7.00
CA LEU A 92 -15.26 -3.31 -6.64
C LEU A 92 -16.57 -3.19 -7.41
N LEU A 93 -17.11 -1.97 -7.51
CA LEU A 93 -18.32 -1.70 -8.29
C LEU A 93 -18.12 -1.98 -9.77
N ALA A 94 -16.94 -1.70 -10.32
CA ALA A 94 -16.58 -1.96 -11.71
C ALA A 94 -16.64 -3.45 -12.10
N LEU A 95 -16.52 -4.37 -11.15
CA LEU A 95 -16.70 -5.79 -11.43
C LEU A 95 -18.13 -6.10 -11.88
N VAL A 96 -19.14 -5.43 -11.32
CA VAL A 96 -20.56 -5.69 -11.64
C VAL A 96 -20.88 -5.48 -13.13
N PRO A 97 -20.67 -4.29 -13.73
CA PRO A 97 -20.93 -4.09 -15.15
C PRO A 97 -20.00 -4.94 -16.03
N ALA A 98 -18.79 -5.29 -15.58
CA ALA A 98 -17.93 -6.20 -16.31
C ALA A 98 -18.52 -7.61 -16.41
N PHE A 99 -19.08 -8.15 -15.32
CA PHE A 99 -19.76 -9.45 -15.34
C PHE A 99 -21.01 -9.39 -16.22
N LEU A 100 -21.81 -8.33 -16.12
CA LEU A 100 -23.03 -8.16 -16.93
C LEU A 100 -22.74 -8.00 -18.43
N SER A 101 -21.57 -7.47 -18.80
CA SER A 101 -21.15 -7.29 -20.21
C SER A 101 -20.31 -8.45 -20.76
N GLY A 102 -20.13 -9.55 -20.02
CA GLY A 102 -19.36 -10.71 -20.46
C GLY A 102 -17.84 -10.56 -20.33
N HIS A 103 -17.34 -9.46 -19.76
CA HIS A 103 -15.92 -9.20 -19.50
C HIS A 103 -15.49 -9.55 -18.06
N GLY A 104 -16.30 -10.28 -17.31
CA GLY A 104 -16.10 -10.52 -15.88
C GLY A 104 -14.76 -11.19 -15.54
N THR A 105 -14.33 -12.19 -16.31
CA THR A 105 -13.04 -12.88 -16.09
C THR A 105 -11.84 -11.98 -16.35
N LEU A 106 -11.92 -11.14 -17.38
CA LEU A 106 -10.90 -10.14 -17.70
C LEU A 106 -10.80 -9.07 -16.61
N ALA A 107 -11.94 -8.51 -16.22
CA ALA A 107 -11.99 -7.50 -15.16
C ALA A 107 -11.53 -8.07 -13.81
N ALA A 108 -11.93 -9.30 -13.47
CA ALA A 108 -11.45 -9.99 -12.27
C ALA A 108 -9.93 -10.19 -12.30
N SER A 109 -9.37 -10.59 -13.45
CA SER A 109 -7.92 -10.76 -13.63
C SER A 109 -7.14 -9.44 -13.55
N ALA A 110 -7.77 -8.31 -13.91
CA ALA A 110 -7.18 -6.99 -13.79
C ALA A 110 -7.30 -6.40 -12.37
N LEU A 111 -8.44 -6.59 -11.70
CA LEU A 111 -8.79 -5.86 -10.48
C LEU A 111 -8.61 -6.67 -9.19
N LEU A 112 -8.81 -7.99 -9.18
CA LEU A 112 -8.69 -8.80 -7.96
C LEU A 112 -7.25 -8.87 -7.42
N PRO A 113 -6.21 -9.14 -8.24
CA PRO A 113 -4.80 -8.93 -7.88
C PRO A 113 -4.52 -7.65 -7.08
N TYR A 114 -5.06 -6.55 -7.58
CA TYR A 114 -4.93 -5.22 -7.00
C TYR A 114 -5.72 -5.06 -5.69
N MET A 115 -6.94 -5.63 -5.61
CA MET A 115 -7.74 -5.64 -4.38
C MET A 115 -7.07 -6.43 -3.25
N VAL A 116 -6.49 -7.60 -3.57
CA VAL A 116 -5.82 -8.46 -2.58
C VAL A 116 -4.67 -7.72 -1.92
N THR A 117 -3.78 -7.10 -2.70
CA THR A 117 -2.65 -6.34 -2.14
C THR A 117 -3.11 -5.14 -1.32
N LEU A 118 -4.21 -4.48 -1.73
CA LEU A 118 -4.79 -3.37 -0.98
C LEU A 118 -5.37 -3.83 0.36
N PHE A 119 -6.12 -4.94 0.40
CA PHE A 119 -6.63 -5.48 1.65
C PHE A 119 -5.52 -6.01 2.57
N CYS A 120 -4.47 -6.62 2.00
CA CYS A 120 -3.27 -7.00 2.76
C CYS A 120 -2.59 -5.78 3.39
N GLN A 121 -2.45 -4.66 2.65
CA GLN A 121 -1.94 -3.40 3.19
C GLN A 121 -2.78 -2.93 4.39
N ILE A 122 -4.11 -2.85 4.22
CA ILE A 122 -5.03 -2.41 5.28
C ILE A 122 -4.91 -3.33 6.51
N GLY A 123 -4.82 -4.64 6.29
CA GLY A 123 -4.65 -5.62 7.36
C GLY A 123 -3.33 -5.42 8.14
N MET A 124 -2.23 -5.21 7.42
CA MET A 124 -0.92 -4.93 8.03
C MET A 124 -0.89 -3.61 8.77
N GLU A 125 -1.43 -2.53 8.20
CA GLU A 125 -1.55 -1.24 8.87
C GLU A 125 -2.36 -1.38 10.16
N LYS A 126 -3.53 -2.03 10.11
CA LYS A 126 -4.32 -2.27 11.32
C LYS A 126 -3.54 -3.07 12.36
N THR A 127 -2.81 -4.10 11.95
CA THR A 127 -2.06 -4.96 12.88
C THR A 127 -0.90 -4.19 13.51
N LEU A 128 -0.08 -3.51 12.72
CA LEU A 128 1.10 -2.77 13.18
C LEU A 128 0.73 -1.50 13.97
N ILE A 129 -0.40 -0.87 13.64
CA ILE A 129 -0.92 0.30 14.40
C ILE A 129 -1.60 -0.14 15.69
N ALA A 130 -2.42 -1.21 15.66
CA ALA A 130 -3.22 -1.62 16.81
C ALA A 130 -2.41 -2.37 17.87
N LYS A 131 -1.40 -3.15 17.46
CA LYS A 131 -0.63 -3.98 18.40
C LYS A 131 0.36 -3.15 19.22
N ASP A 132 0.93 -2.09 18.65
CA ASP A 132 2.04 -1.39 19.30
C ASP A 132 1.89 0.15 19.40
N ARG A 133 0.89 0.78 18.77
CA ARG A 133 0.71 2.27 18.68
C ARG A 133 1.97 3.09 18.32
N ALA A 134 3.09 2.45 18.04
CA ALA A 134 4.42 3.02 18.00
C ALA A 134 5.39 2.18 17.14
N SER A 135 4.91 1.18 16.38
CA SER A 135 5.80 0.42 15.48
C SER A 135 6.50 1.39 14.53
N PRO A 136 7.84 1.51 14.58
CA PRO A 136 8.56 2.47 13.73
C PRO A 136 8.43 2.15 12.24
N MET A 137 7.96 0.94 11.93
CA MET A 137 7.76 0.43 10.57
C MET A 137 6.38 0.72 10.00
N TRP A 138 5.40 1.17 10.80
CA TRP A 138 4.03 1.41 10.31
C TRP A 138 3.96 2.33 9.06
N PRO A 139 4.76 3.42 8.93
CA PRO A 139 4.68 4.29 7.76
C PRO A 139 5.27 3.65 6.50
N MET A 140 6.10 2.60 6.65
CA MET A 140 6.68 1.88 5.50
C MET A 140 5.67 0.95 4.83
N VAL A 141 4.64 0.51 5.57
CA VAL A 141 3.59 -0.37 5.03
C VAL A 141 2.93 0.22 3.79
N PRO A 142 2.34 1.44 3.83
CA PRO A 142 1.74 2.04 2.64
C PRO A 142 2.77 2.29 1.53
N VAL A 143 4.00 2.67 1.86
CA VAL A 143 5.06 2.96 0.88
C VAL A 143 5.38 1.73 0.01
N VAL A 144 5.67 0.58 0.65
CA VAL A 144 6.02 -0.65 -0.06
C VAL A 144 4.85 -1.15 -0.92
N HIS A 145 3.62 -1.10 -0.39
CA HIS A 145 2.43 -1.52 -1.13
C HIS A 145 2.09 -0.58 -2.29
N MET A 146 2.31 0.73 -2.13
CA MET A 146 2.04 1.70 -3.19
C MET A 146 3.03 1.57 -4.35
N LEU A 147 4.31 1.32 -4.06
CA LEU A 147 5.29 1.04 -5.12
C LEU A 147 4.90 -0.22 -5.92
N TYR A 148 4.52 -1.29 -5.22
CA TYR A 148 4.09 -2.52 -5.89
C TYR A 148 2.81 -2.32 -6.70
N ARG A 149 1.85 -1.57 -6.16
CA ARG A 149 0.59 -1.22 -6.85
C ARG A 149 0.83 -0.42 -8.14
N LEU A 150 1.77 0.51 -8.12
CA LEU A 150 2.16 1.26 -9.33
C LEU A 150 2.80 0.37 -10.40
N TRP A 151 3.33 -0.80 -10.04
CA TRP A 151 3.74 -1.83 -11.00
C TRP A 151 2.58 -2.74 -11.44
N GLN A 152 1.65 -3.09 -10.54
CA GLN A 152 0.50 -3.95 -10.84
C GLN A 152 -0.49 -3.33 -11.84
N LEU A 153 -0.72 -2.02 -11.76
CA LEU A 153 -1.72 -1.34 -12.59
C LEU A 153 -1.33 -1.28 -14.08
N PRO A 154 -0.09 -0.92 -14.48
CA PRO A 154 0.37 -1.05 -15.86
C PRO A 154 0.29 -2.47 -16.42
N ARG A 155 0.62 -3.49 -15.61
CA ARG A 155 0.43 -4.90 -15.99
C ARG A 155 -1.03 -5.21 -16.33
N SER A 156 -1.96 -4.65 -15.54
CA SER A 156 -3.40 -4.81 -15.76
C SER A 156 -3.88 -4.08 -17.01
N ILE A 157 -3.34 -2.88 -17.29
CA ILE A 157 -3.61 -2.13 -18.54
C ILE A 157 -3.15 -2.95 -19.74
N TRP A 158 -1.94 -3.50 -19.69
CA TRP A 158 -1.41 -4.34 -20.76
C TRP A 158 -2.30 -5.57 -20.99
N LEU A 159 -2.72 -6.26 -19.94
CA LEU A 159 -3.64 -7.40 -20.01
C LEU A 159 -4.98 -7.02 -20.67
N VAL A 160 -5.61 -5.94 -20.21
CA VAL A 160 -6.91 -5.48 -20.75
C VAL A 160 -6.77 -5.04 -22.20
N SER A 161 -5.68 -4.37 -22.56
CA SER A 161 -5.41 -3.91 -23.92
C SER A 161 -5.15 -5.09 -24.87
N ALA A 162 -4.32 -6.05 -24.45
CA ALA A 162 -3.97 -7.23 -25.24
C ALA A 162 -5.17 -8.13 -25.56
N LEU A 163 -6.20 -8.10 -24.71
CA LEU A 163 -7.42 -8.89 -24.87
C LEU A 163 -8.62 -8.06 -25.37
N ALA A 164 -8.37 -6.87 -25.92
CA ALA A 164 -9.39 -5.96 -26.45
C ALA A 164 -10.54 -5.70 -25.47
N GLY A 165 -10.20 -5.53 -24.19
CA GLY A 165 -11.16 -5.24 -23.14
C GLY A 165 -11.85 -3.87 -23.30
N PRO A 166 -12.92 -3.62 -22.54
CA PRO A 166 -13.73 -2.44 -22.72
C PRO A 166 -12.98 -1.16 -22.33
N GLN A 167 -13.18 -0.09 -23.11
CA GLN A 167 -12.48 1.19 -22.93
C GLN A 167 -12.71 1.82 -21.55
N TRP A 168 -13.90 1.66 -20.97
CA TRP A 168 -14.20 2.20 -19.64
C TRP A 168 -13.32 1.53 -18.55
N LEU A 169 -12.96 0.25 -18.72
CA LEU A 169 -12.09 -0.47 -17.77
C LEU A 169 -10.65 0.03 -17.88
N LEU A 170 -10.17 0.31 -19.09
CA LEU A 170 -8.88 0.98 -19.30
C LEU A 170 -8.87 2.37 -18.65
N GLY A 171 -9.93 3.16 -18.87
CA GLY A 171 -10.10 4.47 -18.24
C GLY A 171 -10.03 4.40 -16.71
N LEU A 172 -10.69 3.41 -16.10
CA LEU A 172 -10.59 3.15 -14.67
C LEU A 172 -9.16 2.83 -14.22
N LEU A 173 -8.45 1.95 -14.94
CA LEU A 173 -7.06 1.60 -14.58
C LEU A 173 -6.11 2.79 -14.69
N TYR A 174 -6.23 3.63 -15.72
CA TYR A 174 -5.47 4.88 -15.82
C TYR A 174 -5.80 5.84 -14.68
N TYR A 175 -7.08 6.01 -14.37
CA TYR A 175 -7.51 6.81 -13.23
C TYR A 175 -6.88 6.32 -11.91
N LEU A 176 -6.87 5.01 -11.67
CA LEU A 176 -6.24 4.43 -10.49
C LEU A 176 -4.74 4.72 -10.44
N ILE A 177 -4.02 4.66 -11.57
CA ILE A 177 -2.59 5.03 -11.60
C ILE A 177 -2.40 6.47 -11.13
N VAL A 178 -3.17 7.41 -11.69
CA VAL A 178 -3.09 8.83 -11.32
C VAL A 178 -3.42 9.03 -9.84
N LEU A 179 -4.50 8.42 -9.37
CA LEU A 179 -4.92 8.46 -7.97
C LEU A 179 -3.79 7.99 -7.04
N TRP A 180 -3.19 6.82 -7.33
CA TRP A 180 -2.18 6.25 -6.46
C TRP A 180 -0.82 6.94 -6.56
N LEU A 181 -0.47 7.46 -7.73
CA LEU A 181 0.72 8.27 -7.91
C LEU A 181 0.61 9.58 -7.11
N TYR A 182 -0.54 10.24 -7.18
CA TYR A 182 -0.81 11.44 -6.38
C TYR A 182 -0.82 11.13 -4.88
N ASN A 183 -1.51 10.05 -4.47
CA ASN A 183 -1.49 9.60 -3.07
C ASN A 183 -0.07 9.27 -2.59
N PHE A 184 0.77 8.67 -3.45
CA PHE A 184 2.17 8.40 -3.15
C PHE A 184 2.98 9.67 -2.95
N GLY A 185 2.81 10.65 -3.84
CA GLY A 185 3.40 11.98 -3.66
C GLY A 185 3.01 12.60 -2.32
N CYS A 186 1.72 12.53 -1.94
CA CYS A 186 1.25 13.04 -0.66
C CYS A 186 1.86 12.32 0.54
N VAL A 187 1.88 10.98 0.54
CA VAL A 187 2.51 10.18 1.62
C VAL A 187 4.00 10.49 1.72
N MET A 188 4.72 10.54 0.60
CA MET A 188 6.15 10.83 0.57
C MET A 188 6.47 12.25 1.02
N ALA A 189 5.64 13.23 0.67
CA ALA A 189 5.77 14.61 1.15
C ALA A 189 5.68 14.70 2.68
N TRP A 190 5.05 13.73 3.35
CA TRP A 190 4.96 13.71 4.81
C TRP A 190 6.10 12.97 5.48
N MET A 191 6.87 12.16 4.75
CA MET A 191 7.96 11.35 5.32
C MET A 191 8.98 12.16 6.13
N PRO A 192 9.39 13.39 5.75
CA PRO A 192 10.32 14.18 6.55
C PRO A 192 9.76 14.59 7.93
N TRP A 193 8.46 14.93 7.98
CA TRP A 193 7.76 15.25 9.23
C TRP A 193 7.50 14.00 10.03
N LEU A 194 7.10 12.95 9.29
CA LEU A 194 7.17 11.53 9.56
C LEU A 194 8.31 11.31 10.57
N TYR A 195 9.50 11.18 9.99
CA TYR A 195 10.74 10.75 10.64
C TYR A 195 11.51 11.85 11.37
N HIS A 196 10.87 12.98 11.70
CA HIS A 196 11.51 14.09 12.41
C HIS A 196 12.85 14.54 11.82
N TRP A 197 13.01 14.51 10.49
CA TRP A 197 14.29 14.91 9.87
C TRP A 197 14.71 16.33 10.29
N HIS A 198 13.74 17.21 10.52
CA HIS A 198 13.95 18.56 11.01
C HIS A 198 14.47 18.67 12.47
N ARG A 199 14.31 17.64 13.32
CA ARG A 199 14.77 17.66 14.73
C ARG A 199 16.10 16.96 14.95
N GLN A 200 16.62 16.24 13.95
CA GLN A 200 17.88 15.49 14.08
C GLN A 200 19.07 16.43 14.36
N SER A 201 19.06 17.65 13.80
CA SER A 201 20.10 18.66 14.05
C SER A 201 20.12 19.17 15.50
N LEU A 202 18.95 19.27 16.15
CA LEU A 202 18.82 19.74 17.54
C LEU A 202 19.32 18.70 18.55
N GLY A 203 19.08 17.41 18.29
CA GLY A 203 19.62 16.33 19.12
C GLY A 203 21.14 16.28 19.09
N ALA A 204 21.75 16.48 17.91
CA ALA A 204 23.20 16.55 17.77
C ALA A 204 23.80 17.75 18.52
N ALA A 205 23.15 18.92 18.43
CA ALA A 205 23.59 20.14 19.13
C ALA A 205 23.51 19.99 20.67
N ASN A 206 22.44 19.38 21.18
CA ASN A 206 22.27 19.16 22.62
C ASN A 206 23.23 18.10 23.16
N ALA A 207 23.55 17.07 22.37
CA ALA A 207 24.56 16.06 22.74
C ALA A 207 25.97 16.67 22.86
N THR A 208 26.31 17.64 22.00
CA THR A 208 27.58 18.39 22.14
C THR A 208 27.62 19.32 23.34
N GLN A 209 26.47 19.82 23.83
CA GLN A 209 26.41 20.69 25.01
C GLN A 209 26.51 19.92 26.33
N ASN A 210 26.02 18.69 26.40
CA ASN A 210 25.99 17.92 27.65
C ASN A 210 27.31 17.19 27.99
N GLY A 211 28.35 17.34 27.15
CA GLY A 211 29.63 16.67 27.32
C GLY A 211 29.57 15.15 27.11
N PRO A 212 30.71 14.48 26.87
CA PRO A 212 30.74 13.03 26.79
C PRO A 212 30.34 12.43 28.16
N PRO A 213 29.58 11.32 28.18
CA PRO A 213 29.28 10.63 29.43
C PRO A 213 30.60 10.25 30.13
N PRO A 214 30.68 10.36 31.47
CA PRO A 214 31.88 10.01 32.20
C PRO A 214 32.26 8.56 31.89
N SER A 215 33.52 8.34 31.50
CA SER A 215 34.06 7.01 31.25
C SER A 215 34.06 6.21 32.56
N THR A 216 33.19 5.20 32.64
CA THR A 216 33.21 4.17 33.70
C THR A 216 34.22 3.08 33.38
#